data_AF-A0A9R0JD41-F1
#
_entry.id   AF-A0A9R0JD41-F1
#
_cell.length_a   1.000
_cell.length_b   1.000
_cell.length_c   1.000
_cell.angle_alpha   90.00
_cell.angle_beta   90.00
_cell.angle_gamma   90.00
#
_symmetry.space_group_name_H-M   'P 1'
#
loop_
_entity.id
_entity.type
_entity.pdbx_description
1 polymer ?
#
loop_
_entity_poly.entity_id
_entity_poly.type
_entity_poly.pdbx_seq_one_letter_code
_entity_poly.pdbx_strand_id
1 'polypeptide(L)'
;MLSKNFALFSCFIFITLALTLTQMCHAQNSPQDYVNAHNAARAAVGVGNIQWDNQVAAFAQQYANQRKGDCAMRHSGGGGKYGENLAAGSGAFMTGTAAVQMWVNEKADYNYNSNTCAPNKVCGHYTQVVWRNSVRVGCARVQCNNGWFFVTCNYDPPGNYVGQKPY
;
A
#
# COMPACT_ATOMS: atom_id res chain seq x y z
N MET A 1 54.85 16.09 -17.85
CA MET A 1 54.15 15.65 -16.61
C MET A 1 52.68 16.08 -16.53
N LEU A 2 52.08 16.73 -17.54
CA LEU A 2 50.66 17.16 -17.50
C LEU A 2 49.64 16.09 -17.98
N SER A 3 50.05 15.07 -18.75
CA SER A 3 49.09 14.11 -19.36
C SER A 3 48.61 13.00 -18.42
N LYS A 4 49.39 12.66 -17.37
CA LYS A 4 49.03 11.58 -16.42
C LYS A 4 47.95 12.00 -15.43
N ASN A 5 47.84 13.30 -15.13
CA ASN A 5 46.85 13.83 -14.18
C ASN A 5 45.45 13.98 -14.79
N PHE A 6 45.35 14.16 -16.11
CA PHE A 6 44.06 14.29 -16.81
C PHE A 6 43.31 12.95 -16.90
N ALA A 7 44.05 11.85 -17.08
CA ALA A 7 43.48 10.49 -17.09
C ALA A 7 42.95 10.08 -15.71
N LEU A 8 43.64 10.46 -14.63
CA LEU A 8 43.20 10.21 -13.25
C LEU A 8 41.95 11.01 -12.89
N PHE A 9 41.87 12.29 -13.27
CA PHE A 9 40.67 13.11 -13.05
C PHE A 9 39.45 12.61 -13.84
N SER A 10 39.65 12.17 -15.08
CA SER A 10 38.58 11.61 -15.91
C SER A 10 38.04 10.29 -15.31
N CYS A 11 38.92 9.42 -14.82
CA CYS A 11 38.53 8.16 -14.17
C CYS A 11 37.71 8.38 -12.89
N PHE A 12 38.05 9.40 -12.09
CA PHE A 12 37.27 9.77 -10.90
C PHE A 12 35.85 10.27 -11.22
N ILE A 13 35.69 11.07 -12.27
CA ILE A 13 34.37 11.58 -12.71
C ILE A 13 33.46 10.43 -13.18
N PHE A 14 34.00 9.46 -13.93
CA PHE A 14 33.25 8.27 -14.36
C PHE A 14 32.88 7.33 -13.19
N ILE A 15 33.74 7.19 -12.17
CA ILE A 15 33.44 6.39 -10.98
C ILE A 15 32.36 7.07 -10.12
N THR A 16 32.38 8.41 -9.99
CA THR A 16 31.31 9.13 -9.26
C THR A 16 29.98 9.11 -10.00
N LEU A 17 29.97 9.14 -11.33
CA LEU A 17 28.73 9.05 -12.13
C LEU A 17 28.12 7.64 -12.05
N ALA A 18 28.95 6.60 -12.00
CA ALA A 18 28.52 5.22 -11.80
C ALA A 18 28.00 4.96 -10.38
N LEU A 19 28.53 5.65 -9.36
CA LEU A 19 28.03 5.61 -7.98
C LEU A 19 26.70 6.38 -7.79
N THR A 20 26.38 7.35 -8.64
CA THR A 20 25.05 8.02 -8.62
C THR A 20 23.96 7.24 -9.36
N LEU A 21 24.33 6.17 -10.09
CA LEU A 21 23.40 5.25 -10.75
C LEU A 21 23.10 4.01 -9.91
N THR A 22 23.49 3.98 -8.63
CA THR A 22 22.92 3.03 -7.67
C THR A 22 21.44 3.34 -7.57
N GLN A 23 20.67 2.54 -8.30
CA GLN A 23 19.22 2.51 -8.32
C GLN A 23 18.68 2.77 -6.91
N MET A 24 18.08 3.94 -6.71
CA MET A 24 17.12 4.13 -5.64
C MET A 24 15.91 3.27 -6.00
N CYS A 25 16.00 1.95 -5.81
CA CYS A 25 14.82 1.14 -5.58
C CYS A 25 14.26 1.59 -4.22
N HIS A 26 13.58 2.74 -4.20
CA HIS A 26 12.79 3.13 -3.05
C HIS A 26 11.85 1.96 -2.78
N ALA A 27 12.11 1.21 -1.71
CA ALA A 27 11.23 0.14 -1.29
C ALA A 27 9.88 0.78 -0.97
N GLN A 28 8.89 0.63 -1.87
CA GLN A 28 7.56 1.24 -1.80
C GLN A 28 6.66 0.60 -0.73
N ASN A 29 7.22 0.43 0.46
CA ASN A 29 6.67 -0.30 1.59
C ASN A 29 6.83 0.48 2.90
N SER A 30 7.33 1.72 2.85
CA SER A 30 7.40 2.56 4.04
C SER A 30 6.00 3.01 4.47
N PRO A 31 5.79 3.38 5.74
CA PRO A 31 4.54 4.01 6.20
C PRO A 31 4.01 5.10 5.26
N GLN A 32 4.92 5.96 4.78
CA GLN A 32 4.57 7.08 3.94
C GLN A 32 4.13 6.65 2.53
N ASP A 33 4.65 5.53 2.01
CA ASP A 33 4.24 5.01 0.69
C ASP A 33 2.77 4.58 0.69
N TYR A 34 2.33 3.92 1.77
CA TYR A 34 0.92 3.57 1.96
C TYR A 34 0.07 4.84 2.09
N VAL A 35 0.45 5.76 3.00
CA VAL A 35 -0.30 6.99 3.26
C VAL A 35 -0.43 7.85 2.00
N ASN A 36 0.65 8.04 1.24
CA ASN A 36 0.65 8.82 0.01
C ASN A 36 -0.30 8.22 -1.03
N ALA A 37 -0.26 6.90 -1.23
CA ALA A 37 -1.14 6.23 -2.18
C ALA A 37 -2.63 6.36 -1.79
N HIS A 38 -2.95 6.23 -0.49
CA HIS A 38 -4.31 6.48 0.00
C HIS A 38 -4.73 7.93 -0.20
N ASN A 39 -3.88 8.89 0.18
CA ASN A 39 -4.20 10.31 0.13
C ASN A 39 -4.34 10.83 -1.30
N ALA A 40 -3.60 10.26 -2.27
CA ALA A 40 -3.84 10.54 -3.69
C ALA A 40 -5.26 10.12 -4.13
N ALA A 41 -5.71 8.92 -3.74
CA ALA A 41 -7.06 8.44 -4.06
C ALA A 41 -8.15 9.25 -3.33
N ARG A 42 -7.93 9.58 -2.05
CA ARG A 42 -8.85 10.38 -1.23
C ARG A 42 -9.00 11.81 -1.76
N ALA A 43 -7.90 12.46 -2.13
CA ALA A 43 -7.92 13.80 -2.73
C ALA A 43 -8.70 13.83 -4.05
N ALA A 44 -8.59 12.78 -4.87
CA ALA A 44 -9.32 12.68 -6.14
C ALA A 44 -10.85 12.61 -5.99
N VAL A 45 -11.37 12.43 -4.78
CA VAL A 45 -12.81 12.44 -4.46
C VAL A 45 -13.17 13.42 -3.33
N GLY A 46 -12.27 14.37 -3.01
CA GLY A 46 -12.53 15.42 -2.01
C GLY A 46 -12.59 14.91 -0.57
N VAL A 47 -11.97 13.77 -0.28
CA VAL A 47 -11.92 13.18 1.06
C VAL A 47 -10.64 13.63 1.76
N GLY A 48 -10.75 14.04 3.03
CA GLY A 48 -9.60 14.51 3.83
C GLY A 48 -8.56 13.41 4.06
N ASN A 49 -7.30 13.81 4.29
CA ASN A 49 -6.17 12.88 4.40
C ASN A 49 -6.32 11.88 5.55
N ILE A 50 -5.89 10.64 5.29
CA ILE A 50 -5.63 9.61 6.31
C ILE A 50 -4.20 9.74 6.83
N GLN A 51 -3.99 9.36 8.09
CA GLN A 51 -2.68 9.43 8.76
C GLN A 51 -2.20 8.03 9.16
N TRP A 52 -0.88 7.84 9.19
CA TRP A 52 -0.31 6.61 9.71
C TRP A 52 -0.50 6.52 11.22
N ASP A 53 -0.86 5.33 11.72
CA ASP A 53 -0.94 5.03 13.15
C ASP A 53 -0.13 3.77 13.48
N ASN A 54 0.81 3.91 14.41
CA ASN A 54 1.72 2.84 14.79
C ASN A 54 1.03 1.69 15.54
N GLN A 55 -0.07 1.94 16.26
CA GLN A 55 -0.83 0.89 16.93
C GLN A 55 -1.62 0.06 15.92
N VAL A 56 -2.23 0.72 14.93
CA VAL A 56 -2.91 0.05 13.82
C VAL A 56 -1.91 -0.76 12.98
N ALA A 57 -0.71 -0.21 12.75
CA ALA A 57 0.35 -0.91 12.01
C ALA A 57 0.91 -2.12 12.78
N ALA A 58 1.04 -2.01 14.10
CA ALA A 58 1.45 -3.14 14.94
C ALA A 58 0.45 -4.30 14.85
N PHE A 59 -0.86 -3.99 14.86
CA PHE A 59 -1.91 -4.99 14.63
C PHE A 59 -1.79 -5.63 13.23
N ALA A 60 -1.66 -4.81 12.19
CA ALA A 60 -1.47 -5.26 10.81
C ALA A 60 -0.27 -6.21 10.68
N GLN A 61 0.87 -5.86 11.31
CA GLN A 61 2.08 -6.67 11.29
C GLN A 61 1.93 -7.98 12.04
N GLN A 62 1.30 -7.96 13.22
CA GLN A 62 0.99 -9.16 13.98
C GLN A 62 0.13 -10.12 13.15
N TYR A 63 -0.88 -9.60 12.46
CA TYR A 63 -1.76 -10.44 11.63
C TYR A 63 -1.06 -10.97 10.39
N ALA A 64 -0.34 -10.11 9.65
CA ALA A 64 0.40 -10.50 8.46
C ALA A 64 1.39 -11.64 8.76
N ASN A 65 2.09 -11.58 9.91
CA ASN A 65 3.00 -12.64 10.34
C ASN A 65 2.31 -14.01 10.46
N GLN A 66 1.03 -14.08 10.84
CA GLN A 66 0.28 -15.33 10.91
C GLN A 66 -0.04 -15.93 9.53
N ARG A 67 -0.03 -15.10 8.48
CA ARG A 67 -0.29 -15.52 7.09
C ARG A 67 0.96 -15.98 6.35
N LYS A 68 2.17 -15.85 6.94
CA LYS A 68 3.42 -16.26 6.27
C LYS A 68 3.42 -17.73 5.83
N GLY A 69 2.76 -18.60 6.59
CA GLY A 69 2.70 -20.03 6.30
C GLY A 69 1.89 -20.38 5.04
N ASP A 70 0.74 -19.73 4.84
CA ASP A 70 -0.25 -20.11 3.82
C ASP A 70 -0.53 -19.03 2.76
N CYS A 71 -0.13 -17.79 3.01
CA CYS A 71 -0.48 -16.60 2.22
C CYS A 71 -2.00 -16.43 2.01
N ALA A 72 -2.82 -16.99 2.90
CA ALA A 72 -4.25 -17.04 2.69
C ALA A 72 -4.89 -15.65 2.81
N MET A 73 -5.68 -15.27 1.80
CA MET A 73 -6.49 -14.04 1.76
C MET A 73 -7.71 -14.14 2.68
N ARG A 74 -7.46 -14.34 3.97
CA ARG A 74 -8.46 -14.43 5.03
C ARG A 74 -8.37 -13.17 5.87
N HIS A 75 -9.52 -12.60 6.19
CA HIS A 75 -9.61 -11.42 7.05
C HIS A 75 -9.31 -11.76 8.51
N SER A 76 -8.68 -10.82 9.22
CA SER A 76 -8.41 -10.91 10.66
C SER A 76 -9.64 -10.66 11.52
N GLY A 77 -10.71 -10.11 10.92
CA GLY A 77 -11.85 -9.54 11.63
C GLY A 77 -11.51 -8.20 12.32
N GLY A 78 -10.33 -7.62 12.04
CA GLY A 78 -9.89 -6.33 12.57
C GLY A 78 -9.77 -6.28 14.10
N GLY A 79 -9.74 -7.44 14.77
CA GLY A 79 -9.85 -7.53 16.23
C GLY A 79 -11.14 -6.94 16.78
N GLY A 80 -12.20 -6.84 15.96
CA GLY A 80 -13.45 -6.15 16.29
C GLY A 80 -13.35 -4.62 16.35
N LYS A 81 -12.18 -4.05 16.01
CA LYS A 81 -11.90 -2.62 16.13
C LYS A 81 -11.64 -1.95 14.78
N TYR A 82 -10.98 -2.63 13.85
CA TYR A 82 -10.46 -2.03 12.63
C TYR A 82 -11.18 -2.50 11.36
N GLY A 83 -11.23 -1.65 10.35
CA GLY A 83 -11.48 -2.07 8.97
C GLY A 83 -10.25 -2.81 8.43
N GLU A 84 -10.36 -3.45 7.28
CA GLU A 84 -9.25 -4.21 6.70
C GLU A 84 -9.36 -4.35 5.18
N ASN A 85 -8.23 -4.12 4.50
CA ASN A 85 -8.01 -4.56 3.13
C ASN A 85 -6.83 -5.51 3.09
N LEU A 86 -6.94 -6.54 2.25
CA LEU A 86 -5.89 -7.52 2.01
C LEU A 86 -5.46 -7.49 0.55
N ALA A 87 -4.20 -7.84 0.30
CA ALA A 87 -3.67 -8.13 -1.02
C ALA A 87 -2.62 -9.25 -0.91
N ALA A 88 -2.54 -10.08 -1.92
CA ALA A 88 -1.46 -11.04 -2.06
C ALA A 88 -1.08 -11.20 -3.53
N GLY A 89 0.19 -11.47 -3.79
CA GLY A 89 0.67 -11.68 -5.15
C GLY A 89 2.11 -12.18 -5.20
N SER A 90 2.50 -12.68 -6.37
CA SER A 90 3.82 -13.25 -6.59
C SER A 90 4.90 -12.17 -6.75
N GLY A 91 6.08 -12.49 -6.20
CA GLY A 91 7.29 -11.71 -6.43
C GLY A 91 7.34 -10.36 -5.70
N ALA A 92 8.52 -9.72 -5.77
CA ALA A 92 8.80 -8.47 -5.07
C ALA A 92 7.97 -7.26 -5.57
N PHE A 93 7.27 -7.41 -6.71
CA PHE A 93 6.39 -6.39 -7.29
C PHE A 93 5.14 -6.11 -6.47
N MET A 94 4.72 -7.06 -5.62
CA MET A 94 3.63 -6.83 -4.66
C MET A 94 4.14 -5.96 -3.51
N THR A 95 4.34 -4.68 -3.79
CA THR A 95 4.72 -3.65 -2.81
C THR A 95 3.50 -3.10 -2.07
N GLY A 96 3.73 -2.31 -1.03
CA GLY A 96 2.68 -1.58 -0.32
C GLY A 96 1.90 -0.65 -1.24
N THR A 97 2.60 0.17 -2.04
CA THR A 97 1.97 1.03 -3.04
C THR A 97 1.20 0.23 -4.09
N ALA A 98 1.73 -0.90 -4.55
CA ALA A 98 1.04 -1.75 -5.52
C ALA A 98 -0.28 -2.31 -4.95
N ALA A 99 -0.29 -2.75 -3.69
CA ALA A 99 -1.49 -3.22 -3.01
C ALA A 99 -2.55 -2.11 -2.93
N VAL A 100 -2.17 -0.90 -2.51
CA VAL A 100 -3.11 0.24 -2.46
C VAL A 100 -3.63 0.57 -3.85
N GLN A 101 -2.77 0.58 -4.87
CA GLN A 101 -3.19 0.85 -6.24
C GLN A 101 -4.17 -0.22 -6.78
N MET A 102 -3.96 -1.49 -6.46
CA MET A 102 -4.91 -2.55 -6.81
C MET A 102 -6.30 -2.29 -6.21
N TRP A 103 -6.36 -1.90 -4.94
CA TRP A 103 -7.63 -1.53 -4.29
C TRP A 103 -8.24 -0.28 -4.92
N VAL A 104 -7.43 0.74 -5.24
CA VAL A 104 -7.89 1.98 -5.89
C VAL A 104 -8.44 1.73 -7.28
N ASN A 105 -7.86 0.79 -8.03
CA ASN A 105 -8.31 0.44 -9.38
C ASN A 105 -9.75 -0.09 -9.43
N GLU A 106 -10.28 -0.62 -8.31
CA GLU A 106 -11.68 -1.01 -8.22
C GLU A 106 -12.66 0.18 -8.34
N LYS A 107 -12.16 1.43 -8.31
CA LYS A 107 -12.94 2.63 -8.64
C LYS A 107 -13.68 2.49 -9.97
N ALA A 108 -13.06 1.84 -10.96
CA ALA A 108 -13.68 1.62 -12.27
C ALA A 108 -14.95 0.77 -12.20
N ASP A 109 -15.07 -0.08 -11.17
CA ASP A 109 -16.21 -0.96 -10.94
C ASP A 109 -17.20 -0.40 -9.89
N TYR A 110 -16.95 0.76 -9.29
CA TYR A 110 -17.82 1.35 -8.28
C TYR A 110 -18.75 2.43 -8.86
N ASN A 111 -20.05 2.30 -8.62
CA ASN A 111 -21.02 3.34 -8.93
C ASN A 111 -21.43 4.10 -7.65
N TYR A 112 -21.02 5.36 -7.56
CA TYR A 112 -21.29 6.23 -6.42
C TYR A 112 -22.77 6.56 -6.23
N ASN A 113 -23.55 6.70 -7.32
CA ASN A 113 -24.95 7.10 -7.24
C ASN A 113 -25.79 6.00 -6.59
N SER A 114 -25.63 4.76 -7.06
CA SER A 114 -26.30 3.58 -6.52
C SER A 114 -25.64 2.98 -5.28
N ASN A 115 -24.40 3.37 -4.97
CA ASN A 115 -23.58 2.79 -3.91
C ASN A 115 -23.36 1.28 -4.07
N THR A 116 -23.10 0.83 -5.30
CA THR A 116 -22.94 -0.58 -5.63
C THR A 116 -21.71 -0.82 -6.49
N CYS A 117 -21.14 -2.02 -6.39
CA CYS A 117 -20.18 -2.49 -7.38
C CYS A 117 -20.92 -2.92 -8.65
N ALA A 118 -20.23 -2.90 -9.80
CA ALA A 118 -20.69 -3.50 -11.03
C ALA A 118 -20.96 -5.02 -10.83
N PRO A 119 -21.86 -5.62 -11.62
CA PRO A 119 -22.18 -7.04 -11.48
C PRO A 119 -20.93 -7.93 -11.56
N ASN A 120 -20.80 -8.87 -10.62
CA ASN A 120 -19.67 -9.79 -10.49
C ASN A 120 -18.29 -9.11 -10.27
N LYS A 121 -18.27 -7.88 -9.79
CA LYS A 121 -17.04 -7.14 -9.44
C LYS A 121 -16.94 -6.88 -7.94
N VAL A 122 -15.73 -6.56 -7.50
CA VAL A 122 -15.43 -6.15 -6.13
C VAL A 122 -15.02 -4.68 -6.16
N CYS A 123 -15.57 -3.90 -5.23
CA CYS A 123 -15.22 -2.51 -5.04
C CYS A 123 -15.08 -2.11 -3.56
N GLY A 124 -15.21 -3.08 -2.66
CA GLY A 124 -15.13 -2.87 -1.22
C GLY A 124 -13.76 -2.39 -0.76
N HIS A 125 -12.69 -2.76 -1.47
CA HIS A 125 -11.36 -2.28 -1.11
C HIS A 125 -11.20 -0.82 -1.50
N TYR A 126 -11.68 -0.41 -2.68
CA TYR A 126 -11.74 1.00 -3.06
C TYR A 126 -12.53 1.82 -2.04
N THR A 127 -13.76 1.40 -1.72
CA THR A 127 -14.61 2.17 -0.78
C THR A 127 -13.99 2.29 0.60
N GLN A 128 -13.21 1.29 1.06
CA GLN A 128 -12.45 1.39 2.30
C GLN A 128 -11.28 2.39 2.20
N VAL A 129 -10.51 2.39 1.10
CA VAL A 129 -9.40 3.33 0.90
C VAL A 129 -9.89 4.78 0.98
N VAL A 130 -11.04 5.06 0.37
CA VAL A 130 -11.63 6.42 0.33
C VAL A 130 -12.71 6.66 1.38
N TRP A 131 -12.81 5.79 2.40
CA TRP A 131 -13.83 5.94 3.45
C TRP A 131 -13.59 7.18 4.30
N ARG A 132 -14.55 8.12 4.32
CA ARG A 132 -14.41 9.42 4.98
C ARG A 132 -13.92 9.31 6.42
N ASN A 133 -14.58 8.45 7.17
CA ASN A 133 -14.46 8.39 8.61
C ASN A 133 -13.24 7.59 9.06
N SER A 134 -12.59 6.85 8.17
CA SER A 134 -11.30 6.21 8.46
C SER A 134 -10.21 7.29 8.40
N VAL A 135 -9.71 7.69 9.56
CA VAL A 135 -8.73 8.79 9.72
C VAL A 135 -7.33 8.29 10.02
N ARG A 136 -7.20 7.03 10.44
CA ARG A 136 -5.93 6.35 10.71
C ARG A 136 -5.82 5.07 9.89
N VAL A 137 -4.61 4.80 9.41
CA VAL A 137 -4.25 3.56 8.72
C VAL A 137 -2.95 3.00 9.26
N GLY A 138 -2.86 1.69 9.32
CA GLY A 138 -1.61 0.99 9.59
C GLY A 138 -1.54 -0.26 8.74
N CYS A 139 -0.39 -0.49 8.11
CA CYS A 139 -0.22 -1.55 7.14
C CYS A 139 1.00 -2.42 7.45
N ALA A 140 1.01 -3.62 6.90
CA ALA A 140 2.13 -4.52 6.94
C ALA A 140 2.25 -5.33 5.65
N ARG A 141 3.48 -5.74 5.35
CA ARG A 141 3.82 -6.62 4.24
C ARG A 141 4.77 -7.70 4.73
N VAL A 142 4.50 -8.95 4.38
CA VAL A 142 5.35 -10.09 4.69
C VAL A 142 5.55 -10.97 3.47
N GLN A 143 6.72 -11.61 3.38
CA GLN A 143 6.93 -12.69 2.42
C GLN A 143 6.40 -14.00 3.00
N CYS A 144 5.60 -14.70 2.22
CA CYS A 144 5.04 -16.01 2.51
C CYS A 144 5.99 -17.13 2.09
N ASN A 145 5.80 -18.34 2.62
CA ASN A 145 6.63 -19.51 2.34
C ASN A 145 6.61 -19.94 0.86
N ASN A 146 5.54 -19.63 0.13
CA ASN A 146 5.42 -19.87 -1.31
C ASN A 146 6.09 -18.78 -2.17
N GLY A 147 6.84 -17.85 -1.56
CA GLY A 147 7.53 -16.75 -2.24
C GLY A 147 6.63 -15.57 -2.63
N TRP A 148 5.32 -15.64 -2.38
CA TRP A 148 4.42 -14.51 -2.55
C TRP A 148 4.59 -13.51 -1.42
N PHE A 149 4.04 -12.31 -1.62
CA PHE A 149 3.90 -11.33 -0.54
C PHE A 149 2.44 -11.16 -0.19
N PHE A 150 2.18 -11.11 1.12
CA PHE A 150 0.89 -10.77 1.71
C PHE A 150 0.97 -9.35 2.27
N VAL A 151 -0.03 -8.53 1.98
CA VAL A 151 -0.17 -7.15 2.45
C VAL A 151 -1.52 -7.01 3.13
N THR A 152 -1.54 -6.40 4.31
CA THR A 152 -2.76 -5.97 4.98
C THR A 152 -2.65 -4.51 5.39
N CYS A 153 -3.74 -3.76 5.23
CA CYS A 153 -3.91 -2.43 5.78
C CYS A 153 -5.18 -2.42 6.63
N ASN A 154 -5.06 -1.94 7.87
CA ASN A 154 -6.17 -1.80 8.80
C ASN A 154 -6.52 -0.32 8.98
N TYR A 155 -7.81 -0.04 9.20
CA TYR A 155 -8.38 1.32 9.18
C TYR A 155 -9.12 1.61 10.48
N ASP A 156 -8.91 2.81 11.04
CA ASP A 156 -9.55 3.24 12.28
C ASP A 156 -10.12 4.68 12.14
N PRO A 157 -11.42 4.89 12.39
CA PRO A 157 -12.49 3.88 12.49
C PRO A 157 -12.66 2.97 11.26
N PRO A 158 -13.34 1.80 11.40
CA PRO A 158 -13.64 0.92 10.28
C PRO A 158 -14.57 1.60 9.26
N GLY A 159 -14.45 1.20 8.00
CA GLY A 159 -15.33 1.64 6.91
C GLY A 159 -16.32 0.58 6.46
N ASN A 160 -16.91 0.81 5.28
CA ASN A 160 -17.81 -0.13 4.58
C ASN A 160 -19.06 -0.53 5.39
N TYR A 161 -19.62 0.40 6.16
CA TYR A 161 -20.90 0.19 6.81
C TYR A 161 -22.02 0.02 5.77
N VAL A 162 -22.80 -1.04 5.92
CA VAL A 162 -23.92 -1.36 5.02
C VAL A 162 -24.87 -0.16 4.92
N GLY A 163 -25.19 0.24 3.69
CA GLY A 163 -26.09 1.36 3.40
C GLY A 163 -25.45 2.75 3.48
N GLN A 164 -24.20 2.87 3.91
CA GLN A 164 -23.48 4.16 3.94
C GLN A 164 -22.58 4.31 2.71
N LYS A 165 -22.46 5.55 2.21
CA LYS A 165 -21.53 5.91 1.13
C LYS A 165 -20.14 6.20 1.70
N PRO A 166 -19.06 5.90 0.96
CA PRO A 166 -17.70 6.15 1.41
C PRO A 166 -17.36 7.64 1.46
N TYR A 167 -18.02 8.47 0.65
CA TYR A 167 -17.80 9.91 0.61
C TYR A 167 -18.98 10.75 0.20
#